data_AF-A0A2A2TBY3-F1
#
_entry.id   AF-A0A2A2TBY3-F1
#
_cell.length_a   1.000
_cell.length_b   1.000
_cell.length_c   1.000
_cell.angle_alpha   90.00
_cell.angle_beta   90.00
_cell.angle_gamma   90.00
#
_symmetry.space_group_name_H-M   'P 1'
#
loop_
_entity.id
_entity.type
_entity.pdbx_description
1 polymer ?
#
loop_
_entity_poly.entity_id
_entity_poly.type
_entity_poly.pdbx_seq_one_letter_code
_entity_poly.pdbx_strand_id
1 'polypeptide(L)'
;ECNKSVETSFGITSKTDLAILADKPYVIRSGRESIFSKSLLLSLDALTIEQLQNPVTITVSPGEKTVVFCSVYDPATYRVVDFSWSGHKEINLQALEERVVDKISQITSVNQGQNLAPTQIMGVVKNAEGAALRTHMMAQIDKYITQLGWNTEQGRNYLQQHYQKNSRSQLSDTELLDFTFRVMEMAGIVQDVYQQTSSLMDAKAS
;
A
#
# COMPACT_ATOMS: atom_id res chain seq x y z
N GLU A 1 12.14 11.05 -3.80
CA GLU A 1 12.63 12.36 -4.31
C GLU A 1 11.41 13.24 -4.56
N CYS A 2 11.37 14.42 -3.95
CA CYS A 2 10.27 15.37 -4.08
C CYS A 2 10.73 16.60 -4.87
N ASN A 3 9.79 17.29 -5.52
CA ASN A 3 10.03 18.50 -6.30
C ASN A 3 11.06 18.37 -7.45
N LYS A 4 11.08 17.22 -8.13
CA LYS A 4 11.95 16.98 -9.28
C LYS A 4 11.42 17.73 -10.51
N SER A 5 12.21 18.64 -11.07
CA SER A 5 11.86 19.33 -12.31
C SER A 5 12.03 18.40 -13.52
N VAL A 6 10.97 18.21 -14.29
CA VAL A 6 10.96 17.36 -15.48
C VAL A 6 10.39 18.15 -16.66
N GLU A 7 11.12 18.16 -17.77
CA GLU A 7 10.64 18.72 -19.03
C GLU A 7 9.69 17.74 -19.72
N THR A 8 8.54 18.24 -20.16
CA THR A 8 7.53 17.48 -20.90
C THR A 8 7.14 18.22 -22.16
N SER A 9 6.37 17.56 -23.03
CA SER A 9 5.76 18.18 -24.22
C SER A 9 4.90 19.42 -23.90
N PHE A 10 4.48 19.57 -22.64
CA PHE A 10 3.65 20.67 -22.15
C PHE A 10 4.43 21.68 -21.29
N GLY A 11 5.76 21.58 -21.26
CA GLY A 11 6.65 22.43 -20.47
C GLY A 11 7.22 21.74 -19.22
N ILE A 12 7.86 22.54 -18.37
CA ILE A 12 8.51 22.08 -17.13
C ILE A 12 7.45 21.84 -16.06
N THR A 13 7.52 20.70 -15.39
CA THR A 13 6.61 20.32 -14.30
C THR A 13 7.37 19.67 -13.15
N SER A 14 6.94 19.93 -11.92
CA SER A 14 7.47 19.27 -10.72
C SER A 14 6.83 17.90 -10.51
N LYS A 15 7.65 16.88 -10.26
CA LYS A 15 7.25 15.50 -9.99
C LYS A 15 7.68 15.04 -8.60
N THR A 16 6.94 14.05 -8.11
CA THR A 16 7.27 13.27 -6.92
C THR A 16 7.57 11.84 -7.37
N ASP A 17 8.77 11.37 -7.03
CA ASP A 17 9.27 10.02 -7.33
C ASP A 17 9.40 9.24 -6.03
N LEU A 18 8.64 8.16 -5.89
CA LEU A 18 8.82 7.16 -4.83
C LEU A 18 9.50 5.93 -5.42
N ALA A 19 10.75 5.70 -5.04
CA ALA A 19 11.45 4.46 -5.35
C ALA A 19 11.01 3.38 -4.36
N ILE A 20 10.55 2.24 -4.88
CA ILE A 20 10.11 1.10 -4.08
C ILE A 20 10.80 -0.17 -4.55
N LEU A 21 11.04 -1.08 -3.62
CA LEU A 21 11.43 -2.46 -3.91
C LEU A 21 10.23 -3.36 -3.63
N ALA A 22 9.67 -3.96 -4.69
CA ALA A 22 8.65 -4.99 -4.60
C ALA A 22 9.23 -6.31 -5.16
N ASP A 23 8.57 -6.97 -6.12
CA ASP A 23 9.18 -8.10 -6.85
C ASP A 23 10.44 -7.67 -7.64
N LYS A 24 10.49 -6.39 -8.02
CA LYS A 24 11.64 -5.70 -8.60
C LYS A 24 11.63 -4.23 -8.19
N PRO A 25 12.71 -3.47 -8.45
CA PRO A 25 12.72 -2.03 -8.21
C PRO A 25 11.76 -1.31 -9.16
N TYR A 26 10.92 -0.43 -8.60
CA TYR A 26 10.04 0.46 -9.36
C TYR A 26 10.22 1.91 -8.91
N VAL A 27 9.83 2.83 -9.78
CA VAL A 27 9.63 4.24 -9.44
C VAL A 27 8.18 4.60 -9.73
N ILE A 28 7.43 4.90 -8.67
CA ILE A 28 6.10 5.49 -8.79
C ILE A 28 6.30 7.00 -8.98
N ARG A 29 5.97 7.50 -10.18
CA ARG A 29 6.11 8.92 -10.54
C ARG A 29 4.74 9.58 -10.70
N SER A 30 4.56 10.72 -10.04
CA SER A 30 3.31 11.49 -10.09
C SER A 30 3.59 13.00 -10.06
N GLY A 31 2.61 13.82 -10.46
CA GLY A 31 2.74 15.28 -10.40
C GLY A 31 2.76 15.76 -8.96
N ARG A 32 3.68 16.65 -8.59
CA ARG A 32 3.87 17.10 -7.20
C ARG A 32 2.57 17.53 -6.52
N GLU A 33 1.79 18.35 -7.21
CA GLU A 33 0.54 18.91 -6.67
C GLU A 33 -0.69 18.00 -6.81
N SER A 34 -0.53 16.81 -7.39
CA SER A 34 -1.65 15.90 -7.64
C SER A 34 -2.25 15.36 -6.34
N ILE A 35 -3.54 15.02 -6.38
CA ILE A 35 -4.23 14.33 -5.28
C ILE A 35 -3.51 13.03 -4.92
N PHE A 36 -3.06 12.28 -5.92
CA PHE A 36 -2.27 11.07 -5.73
C PHE A 36 -1.03 11.32 -4.85
N SER A 37 -0.20 12.31 -5.21
CA SER A 37 1.02 12.65 -4.45
C SER A 37 0.70 13.06 -3.02
N LYS A 38 -0.33 13.88 -2.84
CA LYS A 38 -0.75 14.36 -1.51
C LYS A 38 -1.23 13.22 -0.64
N SER A 39 -2.10 12.34 -1.16
CA SER A 39 -2.55 11.13 -0.48
C SER A 39 -1.39 10.21 -0.09
N LEU A 40 -0.48 9.96 -1.03
CA LEU A 40 0.67 9.09 -0.81
C LEU A 40 1.57 9.63 0.29
N LEU A 41 1.93 10.91 0.23
CA LEU A 41 2.79 11.56 1.22
C LEU A 41 2.14 11.61 2.62
N LEU A 42 0.85 11.96 2.70
CA LEU A 42 0.13 11.97 3.97
C LEU A 42 0.07 10.57 4.60
N SER A 43 -0.16 9.54 3.79
CA SER A 43 -0.21 8.17 4.30
C SER A 43 1.15 7.70 4.80
N LEU A 44 2.23 8.01 4.07
CA LEU A 44 3.59 7.69 4.50
C LEU A 44 3.99 8.48 5.75
N ASP A 45 3.50 9.71 5.92
CA ASP A 45 3.73 10.50 7.14
C ASP A 45 2.93 9.97 8.34
N ALA A 46 1.75 9.39 8.12
CA ALA A 46 0.96 8.77 9.19
C ALA A 46 1.52 7.43 9.66
N LEU A 47 2.25 6.69 8.81
CA LEU A 47 2.91 5.45 9.20
C LEU A 47 4.14 5.71 10.08
N THR A 48 4.32 4.83 11.07
CA THR A 48 5.52 4.80 11.92
C THR A 48 6.71 4.15 11.19
N ILE A 49 7.92 4.38 11.69
CA ILE A 49 9.14 3.76 11.15
C ILE A 49 9.07 2.23 11.22
N GLU A 50 8.59 1.69 12.35
CA GLU A 50 8.43 0.24 12.54
C GLU A 50 7.42 -0.36 11.55
N GLN A 51 6.31 0.34 11.28
CA GLN A 51 5.37 -0.10 10.25
C GLN A 51 6.02 -0.09 8.86
N LEU A 52 6.73 0.98 8.50
CA LEU A 52 7.38 1.10 7.19
C LEU A 52 8.55 0.13 6.96
N GLN A 53 9.03 -0.57 7.99
CA GLN A 53 9.97 -1.69 7.84
C GLN A 53 9.30 -2.97 7.31
N ASN A 54 7.97 -3.02 7.32
CA ASN A 54 7.19 -4.14 6.77
C ASN A 54 6.68 -3.81 5.36
N PRO A 55 6.41 -4.83 4.52
CA PRO A 55 5.86 -4.61 3.17
C PRO A 55 4.55 -3.81 3.20
N VAL A 56 4.56 -2.62 2.60
CA VAL A 56 3.40 -1.75 2.51
C VAL A 56 2.61 -2.04 1.24
N THR A 57 1.28 -2.13 1.35
CA THR A 57 0.40 -2.18 0.17
C THR A 57 -0.03 -0.78 -0.24
N ILE A 58 0.14 -0.49 -1.53
CA ILE A 58 -0.36 0.72 -2.17
C ILE A 58 -1.36 0.28 -3.24
N THR A 59 -2.60 0.76 -3.15
CA THR A 59 -3.61 0.56 -4.20
C THR A 59 -3.96 1.87 -4.87
N VAL A 60 -4.35 1.77 -6.14
CA VAL A 60 -4.79 2.91 -6.94
C VAL A 60 -6.23 2.71 -7.37
N SER A 61 -7.05 3.74 -7.24
CA SER A 61 -8.43 3.72 -7.70
C SER A 61 -8.72 4.92 -8.60
N PRO A 62 -9.50 4.73 -9.68
CA PRO A 62 -9.90 5.83 -10.54
C PRO A 62 -10.87 6.75 -9.78
N GLY A 63 -10.63 8.06 -9.87
CA GLY A 63 -11.55 9.09 -9.45
C GLY A 63 -12.36 9.66 -10.61
N GLU A 64 -12.97 10.83 -10.42
CA GLU A 64 -13.60 11.54 -11.52
C GLU A 64 -12.55 12.11 -12.49
N LYS A 65 -12.81 11.96 -13.80
CA LYS A 65 -11.97 12.46 -14.90
C LYS A 65 -10.53 11.92 -14.83
N THR A 66 -9.54 12.79 -14.61
CA THR A 66 -8.11 12.48 -14.63
C THR A 66 -7.52 12.30 -13.22
N VAL A 67 -8.37 12.24 -12.19
CA VAL A 67 -7.93 12.09 -10.81
C VAL A 67 -7.72 10.60 -10.50
N VAL A 68 -6.58 10.29 -9.91
CA VAL A 68 -6.27 8.95 -9.37
C VAL A 68 -6.09 9.09 -7.87
N PHE A 69 -6.80 8.26 -7.11
CA PHE A 69 -6.64 8.16 -5.67
C PHE A 69 -5.63 7.07 -5.33
N CYS A 70 -4.89 7.30 -4.25
CA CYS A 70 -3.95 6.35 -3.67
C CYS A 70 -4.45 6.00 -2.28
N SER A 71 -4.52 4.70 -1.98
CA SER A 71 -4.72 4.20 -0.63
C SER A 71 -3.49 3.41 -0.21
N VAL A 72 -2.91 3.79 0.92
CA VAL A 72 -1.83 3.05 1.55
C VAL A 72 -2.40 2.33 2.76
N TYR A 73 -2.01 1.08 2.94
CA TYR A 73 -2.49 0.24 4.02
C TYR A 73 -1.43 0.10 5.09
N ASP A 74 -1.85 0.20 6.35
CA ASP A 74 -1.00 -0.17 7.48
C ASP A 74 -0.58 -1.64 7.34
N PRO A 75 0.71 -1.96 7.33
CA PRO A 75 1.17 -3.32 7.09
C PRO A 75 0.83 -4.31 8.22
N ALA A 76 0.58 -3.83 9.44
CA ALA A 76 0.19 -4.69 10.55
C ALA A 76 -1.33 -4.94 10.59
N THR A 77 -2.11 -3.87 10.40
CA THR A 77 -3.57 -3.91 10.56
C THR A 77 -4.33 -4.05 9.24
N TYR A 78 -3.68 -3.73 8.12
CA TYR A 78 -4.25 -3.64 6.78
C TYR A 78 -5.51 -2.77 6.71
N ARG A 79 -5.59 -1.79 7.60
CA ARG A 79 -6.57 -0.71 7.48
C ARG A 79 -5.98 0.35 6.57
N VAL A 80 -6.84 0.98 5.76
CA VAL A 80 -6.45 2.19 5.04
C VAL A 80 -5.93 3.17 6.07
N VAL A 81 -4.75 3.71 5.81
CA VAL A 81 -4.20 4.79 6.62
C VAL A 81 -5.12 5.99 6.42
N ASP A 82 -6.01 6.21 7.38
CA ASP A 82 -6.98 7.30 7.33
C ASP A 82 -6.29 8.63 7.66
N PHE A 83 -6.56 9.63 6.85
CA PHE A 83 -6.09 10.99 7.07
C PHE A 83 -7.21 11.96 6.72
N SER A 84 -7.54 12.83 7.66
CA SER A 84 -8.64 13.77 7.52
C SER A 84 -8.31 14.88 6.53
N TRP A 85 -8.84 14.79 5.31
CA TRP A 85 -8.76 15.87 4.31
C TRP A 85 -9.33 17.21 4.84
N SER A 86 -10.28 17.17 5.78
CA SER A 86 -10.92 18.37 6.33
C SER A 86 -10.02 19.15 7.30
N GLY A 87 -9.01 18.51 7.90
CA GLY A 87 -7.97 19.17 8.71
C GLY A 87 -6.82 19.77 7.90
N HIS A 88 -6.84 19.59 6.58
CA HIS A 88 -5.72 19.85 5.67
C HIS A 88 -6.06 20.91 4.60
N LYS A 89 -6.88 21.91 4.94
CA LYS A 89 -7.22 23.02 4.02
C LYS A 89 -6.01 23.77 3.49
N GLU A 90 -4.87 23.74 4.20
CA GLU A 90 -3.58 24.26 3.75
C GLU A 90 -2.45 23.32 4.20
N ILE A 91 -2.23 22.22 3.47
CA ILE A 91 -1.04 21.39 3.68
C ILE A 91 0.17 22.20 3.24
N ASN A 92 1.09 22.48 4.17
CA ASN A 92 2.44 22.90 3.78
C ASN A 92 3.15 21.70 3.14
N LEU A 93 3.03 21.59 1.82
CA LEU A 93 3.51 20.45 1.06
C LEU A 93 5.03 20.29 1.19
N GLN A 94 5.78 21.39 1.21
CA GLN A 94 7.22 21.37 1.38
C GLN A 94 7.62 20.73 2.72
N ALA A 95 6.97 21.15 3.81
CA ALA A 95 7.24 20.60 5.14
C ALA A 95 6.83 19.11 5.25
N LEU A 96 5.76 18.70 4.57
CA LEU A 96 5.36 17.30 4.49
C LEU A 96 6.38 16.47 3.70
N GLU A 97 6.84 16.98 2.55
CA GLU A 97 7.87 16.35 1.72
C GLU A 97 9.15 16.10 2.52
N GLU A 98 9.61 17.10 3.28
CA GLU A 98 10.80 17.00 4.14
C GLU A 98 10.64 15.92 5.22
N ARG A 99 9.54 15.92 5.97
CA ARG A 99 9.28 14.90 7.01
C ARG A 99 9.27 13.48 6.45
N VAL A 100 8.62 13.28 5.31
CA VAL A 100 8.52 11.96 4.67
C VAL A 100 9.89 11.50 4.15
N VAL A 101 10.66 12.40 3.51
CA VAL A 101 12.02 12.09 3.05
C VAL A 101 12.91 11.69 4.22
N ASP A 102 12.92 12.48 5.29
CA ASP A 102 13.73 12.20 6.49
C ASP A 102 13.34 10.85 7.11
N LYS A 103 12.03 10.56 7.19
CA LYS A 103 11.51 9.29 7.71
C LYS A 103 11.95 8.09 6.85
N ILE A 104 11.87 8.20 5.53
CA ILE A 104 12.29 7.12 4.60
C ILE A 104 13.81 6.93 4.61
N SER A 105 14.58 8.02 4.71
CA SER A 105 16.04 7.95 4.80
C SER A 105 16.49 7.21 6.05
N GLN A 106 15.84 7.43 7.19
CA GLN A 106 16.14 6.70 8.44
C GLN A 106 15.96 5.18 8.29
N ILE A 107 14.89 4.74 7.60
CA ILE A 107 14.64 3.31 7.34
C ILE A 107 15.75 2.72 6.46
N THR A 108 16.18 3.46 5.44
CA THR A 108 17.23 3.01 4.52
C THR A 108 18.57 2.81 5.23
N SER A 109 18.93 3.69 6.16
CA SER A 109 20.16 3.58 6.95
C SER A 109 20.13 2.42 7.94
N VAL A 110 18.97 2.10 8.52
CA VAL A 110 18.80 0.92 9.39
C VAL A 110 19.05 -0.38 8.62
N ASN A 111 18.54 -0.47 7.40
CA ASN A 111 18.68 -1.67 6.56
C ASN A 111 20.12 -1.88 6.04
N GLN A 112 20.93 -0.82 5.93
CA GLN A 112 22.33 -0.90 5.51
C GLN A 112 23.31 -1.32 6.62
N GLY A 113 22.85 -1.42 7.88
CA GLY A 113 23.66 -1.89 9.02
C GLY A 113 23.91 -3.41 9.05
N GLN A 114 23.27 -4.20 8.18
CA GLN A 114 23.52 -5.63 8.04
C GLN A 114 24.59 -5.91 6.97
N ASN A 115 25.85 -5.95 7.40
CA ASN A 115 27.02 -6.31 6.58
C ASN A 115 26.91 -7.73 6.01
N LEU A 116 26.59 -7.89 4.72
CA LEU A 116 26.92 -9.07 3.92
C LEU A 116 27.33 -8.63 2.50
N ALA A 117 28.32 -9.29 1.90
CA ALA A 117 29.01 -8.83 0.69
C ALA A 117 28.16 -8.89 -0.60
N PRO A 118 28.36 -7.96 -1.57
CA PRO A 118 27.38 -7.70 -2.65
C PRO A 118 27.18 -8.82 -3.68
N THR A 119 28.13 -9.75 -3.82
CA THR A 119 28.20 -10.63 -5.01
C THR A 119 27.46 -11.96 -4.87
N GLN A 120 26.95 -12.32 -3.69
CA GLN A 120 26.18 -13.57 -3.46
C GLN A 120 24.70 -13.33 -3.07
N ILE A 121 24.33 -12.07 -2.83
CA ILE A 121 23.04 -11.68 -2.24
C ILE A 121 21.89 -11.67 -3.26
N MET A 122 22.19 -11.34 -4.52
CA MET A 122 21.16 -11.00 -5.51
C MET A 122 20.24 -12.16 -5.94
N GLY A 123 20.64 -13.42 -5.68
CA GLY A 123 19.81 -14.62 -5.92
C GLY A 123 19.14 -15.19 -4.67
N VAL A 124 19.73 -15.00 -3.49
CA VAL A 124 19.22 -15.55 -2.22
C VAL A 124 18.19 -14.61 -1.59
N VAL A 125 18.40 -13.28 -1.71
CA VAL A 125 17.50 -12.28 -1.13
C VAL A 125 16.17 -12.19 -1.85
N LYS A 126 16.12 -12.35 -3.18
CA LYS A 126 14.85 -12.40 -3.92
C LYS A 126 13.93 -13.53 -3.46
N ASN A 127 14.51 -14.69 -3.15
CA ASN A 127 13.76 -15.84 -2.66
C ASN A 127 13.36 -15.67 -1.20
N ALA A 128 14.23 -15.06 -0.37
CA ALA A 128 13.97 -14.83 1.05
C ALA A 128 12.91 -13.74 1.29
N GLU A 129 12.96 -12.64 0.53
CA GLU A 129 11.98 -11.54 0.61
C GLU A 129 10.63 -11.95 0.04
N GLY A 130 10.61 -12.66 -1.11
CA GLY A 130 9.38 -13.24 -1.66
C GLY A 130 8.77 -14.28 -0.73
N ALA A 131 9.59 -15.14 -0.11
CA ALA A 131 9.12 -16.10 0.90
C ALA A 131 8.58 -15.39 2.15
N ALA A 132 9.25 -14.34 2.63
CA ALA A 132 8.79 -13.56 3.78
C ALA A 132 7.44 -12.87 3.50
N LEU A 133 7.28 -12.28 2.31
CA LEU A 133 6.01 -11.69 1.87
C LEU A 133 4.90 -12.75 1.79
N ARG A 134 5.19 -13.91 1.20
CA ARG A 134 4.24 -15.02 1.13
C ARG A 134 3.85 -15.52 2.52
N THR A 135 4.80 -15.71 3.43
CA THR A 135 4.55 -16.10 4.83
C THR A 135 3.67 -15.07 5.54
N HIS A 136 3.93 -13.78 5.32
CA HIS A 136 3.10 -12.71 5.87
C HIS A 136 1.66 -12.77 5.32
N MET A 137 1.47 -12.93 4.00
CA MET A 137 0.14 -13.09 3.40
C MET A 137 -0.60 -14.30 3.96
N MET A 138 0.07 -15.45 4.13
CA MET A 138 -0.57 -16.63 4.73
C MET A 138 -1.04 -16.37 6.16
N ALA A 139 -0.21 -15.73 6.99
CA ALA A 139 -0.56 -15.37 8.36
C ALA A 139 -1.74 -14.38 8.42
N GLN A 140 -1.80 -13.41 7.51
CA GLN A 140 -2.94 -12.48 7.40
C GLN A 140 -4.22 -13.20 7.00
N ILE A 141 -4.15 -14.12 6.03
CA ILE A 141 -5.32 -14.90 5.64
C ILE A 141 -5.81 -15.74 6.83
N ASP A 142 -4.91 -16.35 7.61
CA ASP A 142 -5.29 -17.08 8.84
C ASP A 142 -6.04 -16.18 9.83
N LYS A 143 -5.53 -14.98 10.07
CA LYS A 143 -6.17 -13.97 10.93
C LYS A 143 -7.58 -13.63 10.45
N TYR A 144 -7.77 -13.32 9.17
CA TYR A 144 -9.07 -12.89 8.65
C TYR A 144 -10.07 -14.02 8.44
N ILE A 145 -9.62 -15.22 8.08
CA ILE A 145 -10.49 -16.42 8.09
C ILE A 145 -11.01 -16.69 9.50
N THR A 146 -10.15 -16.53 10.53
CA THR A 146 -10.56 -16.67 11.94
C THR A 146 -11.57 -15.59 12.32
N GLN A 147 -11.34 -14.33 11.93
CA GLN A 147 -12.26 -13.22 12.19
C GLN A 147 -13.63 -13.40 11.52
N LEU A 148 -13.65 -13.96 10.32
CA LEU A 148 -14.87 -14.30 9.58
C LEU A 148 -15.63 -15.50 10.16
N GLY A 149 -15.05 -16.21 11.13
CA GLY A 149 -15.60 -17.46 11.65
C GLY A 149 -15.66 -18.58 10.61
N TRP A 150 -14.83 -18.50 9.57
CA TRP A 150 -14.82 -19.49 8.50
C TRP A 150 -14.24 -20.81 8.99
N ASN A 151 -14.98 -21.89 8.74
CA ASN A 151 -14.45 -23.23 8.92
C ASN A 151 -13.63 -23.68 7.70
N THR A 152 -12.90 -24.79 7.85
CA THR A 152 -12.02 -25.34 6.81
C THR A 152 -12.76 -25.65 5.50
N GLU A 153 -14.02 -26.07 5.57
CA GLU A 153 -14.83 -26.41 4.39
C GLU A 153 -15.24 -25.15 3.62
N GLN A 154 -15.67 -24.09 4.30
CA GLN A 154 -15.97 -22.80 3.68
C GLN A 154 -14.75 -22.21 2.97
N GLY A 155 -13.59 -22.23 3.64
CA GLY A 155 -12.33 -21.78 3.03
C GLY A 155 -11.95 -22.60 1.79
N ARG A 156 -12.08 -23.93 1.86
CA ARG A 156 -11.81 -24.81 0.71
C ARG A 156 -12.77 -24.56 -0.44
N ASN A 157 -14.07 -24.44 -0.17
CA ASN A 157 -15.09 -24.21 -1.19
C ASN A 157 -14.84 -22.88 -1.91
N TYR A 158 -14.48 -21.82 -1.17
CA TYR A 158 -14.11 -20.54 -1.78
C TYR A 158 -12.90 -20.69 -2.71
N LEU A 159 -11.83 -21.35 -2.25
CA LEU A 159 -10.63 -21.55 -3.05
C LEU A 159 -10.90 -22.36 -4.33
N GLN A 160 -11.79 -23.35 -4.24
CA GLN A 160 -12.16 -24.18 -5.36
C GLN A 160 -13.02 -23.42 -6.37
N GLN A 161 -13.94 -22.58 -5.91
CA GLN A 161 -14.82 -21.78 -6.77
C GLN A 161 -14.08 -20.64 -7.47
N HIS A 162 -13.18 -19.94 -6.77
CA HIS A 162 -12.55 -18.71 -7.27
C HIS A 162 -11.17 -18.93 -7.90
N TYR A 163 -10.41 -19.94 -7.48
CA TYR A 163 -9.04 -20.21 -7.96
C TYR A 163 -8.83 -21.63 -8.49
N GLN A 164 -9.85 -22.50 -8.41
CA GLN A 164 -9.75 -23.92 -8.77
C GLN A 164 -8.66 -24.66 -7.96
N LYS A 165 -8.40 -24.22 -6.72
CA LYS A 165 -7.41 -24.81 -5.80
C LYS A 165 -8.08 -25.36 -4.54
N ASN A 166 -7.45 -26.33 -3.89
CA ASN A 166 -7.95 -26.93 -2.65
C ASN A 166 -7.26 -26.39 -1.40
N SER A 167 -6.18 -25.64 -1.57
CA SER A 167 -5.37 -25.08 -0.48
C SER A 167 -4.74 -23.75 -0.87
N ARG A 168 -4.61 -22.86 0.11
CA ARG A 168 -3.90 -21.57 -0.01
C ARG A 168 -2.43 -21.75 -0.40
N SER A 169 -1.82 -22.86 0.01
CA SER A 169 -0.45 -23.20 -0.36
C SER A 169 -0.27 -23.44 -1.86
N GLN A 170 -1.34 -23.75 -2.59
CA GLN A 170 -1.35 -23.98 -4.04
C GLN A 170 -1.58 -22.71 -4.86
N LEU A 171 -1.85 -21.57 -4.20
CA LEU A 171 -2.01 -20.28 -4.87
C LEU A 171 -0.63 -19.73 -5.25
N SER A 172 -0.50 -19.18 -6.46
CA SER A 172 0.60 -18.30 -6.85
C SER A 172 0.61 -17.03 -5.97
N ASP A 173 1.69 -16.26 -5.98
CA ASP A 173 1.76 -15.06 -5.14
C ASP A 173 0.71 -14.00 -5.52
N THR A 174 0.38 -13.89 -6.81
CA THR A 174 -0.70 -13.03 -7.30
C THR A 174 -2.07 -13.51 -6.82
N GLU A 175 -2.35 -14.81 -6.91
CA GLU A 175 -3.62 -15.40 -6.43
C GLU A 175 -3.72 -15.32 -4.90
N LEU A 176 -2.61 -15.48 -4.19
CA LEU A 176 -2.55 -15.36 -2.73
C LEU A 176 -2.83 -13.93 -2.30
N LEU A 177 -2.28 -12.94 -3.03
CA LEU A 177 -2.55 -11.53 -2.81
C LEU A 177 -4.02 -11.17 -3.09
N ASP A 178 -4.57 -11.62 -4.22
CA ASP A 178 -6.00 -11.44 -4.53
C ASP A 178 -6.89 -12.08 -3.45
N PHE A 179 -6.59 -13.31 -3.04
CA PHE A 179 -7.35 -13.97 -2.00
C PHE A 179 -7.25 -13.26 -0.65
N THR A 180 -6.06 -12.73 -0.32
CA THR A 180 -5.83 -11.90 0.86
C THR A 180 -6.76 -10.67 0.84
N PHE A 181 -6.85 -9.97 -0.29
CA PHE A 181 -7.78 -8.85 -0.45
C PHE A 181 -9.25 -9.27 -0.28
N ARG A 182 -9.65 -10.41 -0.84
CA ARG A 182 -11.04 -10.89 -0.74
C ARG A 182 -11.46 -11.23 0.68
N VAL A 183 -10.63 -11.97 1.43
CA VAL A 183 -10.98 -12.30 2.83
C VAL A 183 -11.02 -11.04 3.70
N MET A 184 -10.20 -10.03 3.42
CA MET A 184 -10.23 -8.75 4.11
C MET A 184 -11.48 -7.91 3.78
N GLU A 185 -11.87 -7.88 2.50
CA GLU A 185 -13.11 -7.24 2.03
C GLU A 185 -14.32 -7.85 2.74
N MET A 186 -14.41 -9.19 2.75
CA MET A 186 -15.47 -9.91 3.44
C MET A 186 -15.45 -9.68 4.96
N ALA A 187 -14.28 -9.48 5.56
CA ALA A 187 -14.13 -9.20 7.00
C ALA A 187 -14.54 -7.76 7.38
N GLY A 188 -15.01 -6.95 6.41
CA GLY A 188 -15.52 -5.60 6.65
C GLY A 188 -14.43 -4.52 6.80
N ILE A 189 -13.18 -4.82 6.48
CA ILE A 189 -12.06 -3.87 6.66
C ILE A 189 -12.01 -2.82 5.54
N VAL A 190 -12.71 -3.05 4.43
CA VAL A 190 -12.75 -2.14 3.26
C VAL A 190 -14.06 -1.31 3.21
N GLN A 191 -15.00 -1.52 4.14
CA GLN A 191 -16.37 -1.03 3.98
C GLN A 191 -16.66 0.41 4.48
N ASP A 192 -15.77 1.03 5.26
CA ASP A 192 -16.08 2.34 5.87
C ASP A 192 -15.82 3.55 4.96
N VAL A 193 -15.08 3.40 3.85
CA VAL A 193 -14.69 4.54 3.00
C VAL A 193 -15.82 4.99 2.05
N TYR A 194 -16.70 4.09 1.63
CA TYR A 194 -17.76 4.42 0.67
C TYR A 194 -19.03 4.99 1.33
N GLN A 195 -19.26 4.74 2.62
CA GLN A 195 -20.46 5.27 3.30
C GLN A 195 -20.27 6.69 3.86
N GLN A 196 -19.05 7.08 4.22
CA GLN A 196 -18.78 8.46 4.66
C GLN A 196 -18.84 9.47 3.52
N THR A 197 -18.50 9.06 2.29
CA THR A 197 -18.54 9.96 1.12
C THR A 197 -19.97 10.24 0.65
N SER A 198 -20.90 9.28 0.74
CA SER A 198 -22.32 9.51 0.43
C SER A 198 -22.97 10.46 1.44
N SER A 199 -22.73 10.27 2.74
CA SER A 199 -23.29 11.13 3.79
C SER A 199 -22.81 12.59 3.71
N LEU A 200 -21.61 12.83 3.17
CA LEU A 200 -21.06 14.18 2.97
C LEU A 200 -21.62 14.89 1.74
N MET A 201 -22.19 14.16 0.76
CA MET A 201 -22.87 14.76 -0.39
C MET A 201 -24.32 15.14 -0.05
N ASP A 202 -25.01 14.33 0.75
CA ASP A 202 -26.38 14.64 1.19
C ASP A 202 -26.44 15.83 2.16
N ALA A 203 -25.41 15.99 3.01
CA ALA A 203 -25.31 17.12 3.95
C ALA A 203 -24.96 18.47 3.28
N LYS A 204 -24.64 18.49 1.98
CA LYS A 204 -24.43 19.72 1.19
C LYS A 204 -25.63 20.10 0.31
N ALA A 205 -26.68 19.28 0.30
CA ALA A 205 -27.88 19.49 -0.50
C ALA A 205 -29.12 19.89 0.33
N SER A 206 -28.96 20.14 1.63
CA SER A 206 -29.96 20.75 2.53
C SER A 206 -29.42 22.04 3.13
#